data_AF-A0A1C5DK65-F1
#
_entry.id   AF-A0A1C5DK65-F1
#
_cell.length_a   1.000
_cell.length_b   1.000
_cell.length_c   1.000
_cell.angle_alpha   90.00
_cell.angle_beta   90.00
_cell.angle_gamma   90.00
#
_symmetry.space_group_name_H-M   'P 1'
#
loop_
_entity.id
_entity.type
_entity.pdbx_description
1 polymer ?
#
loop_
_entity_poly.entity_id
_entity_poly.type
_entity_poly.pdbx_seq_one_letter_code
_entity_poly.pdbx_strand_id
1 'polypeptide(L)' 'MLDVLRRGQRDGELRPDIDLDLANDMFVGAMLVRTVMRPDGDLPEDLAEHIVDITLEGLRPVSSTVS' A
#
# COMPACT_ATOMS: atom_id res chain seq x y z
N MET A 1 1.57 -11.53 -1.88
CA MET A 1 1.38 -10.23 -1.21
C MET A 1 0.27 -10.29 -0.17
N LEU A 2 -0.92 -10.82 -0.50
CA LEU A 2 -2.04 -10.95 0.46
C LEU A 2 -1.67 -11.59 1.81
N ASP A 3 -0.86 -12.66 1.84
CA ASP A 3 -0.47 -13.27 3.13
C ASP A 3 0.41 -12.36 4.00
N VAL A 4 1.22 -11.49 3.38
CA VAL A 4 2.00 -10.47 4.09
C VAL A 4 1.08 -9.40 4.67
N LEU A 5 0.07 -8.96 3.90
CA LEU A 5 -0.92 -7.99 4.37
C LEU A 5 -1.79 -8.57 5.49
N ARG A 6 -2.23 -9.84 5.38
CA ARG A 6 -2.93 -10.56 6.43
C ARG A 6 -2.11 -10.64 7.71
N ARG A 7 -0.81 -10.94 7.59
CA ARG A 7 0.11 -10.95 8.72
C ARG A 7 0.20 -9.57 9.37
N GLY A 8 0.45 -8.52 8.59
CA GLY A 8 0.55 -7.15 9.09
C GLY A 8 -0.73 -6.68 9.79
N GLN A 9 -1.91 -6.98 9.23
CA GLN A 9 -3.18 -6.70 9.89
C GLN A 9 -3.35 -7.47 11.20
N ARG A 10 -3.01 -8.77 11.21
CA ARG A 10 -3.06 -9.60 12.42
C ARG A 10 -2.10 -9.11 13.51
N ASP A 11 -0.95 -8.59 13.11
CA ASP A 11 0.09 -8.08 14.01
C ASP A 11 -0.15 -6.60 14.41
N GLY A 12 -1.23 -5.97 13.93
CA GLY A 12 -1.62 -4.60 14.26
C GLY A 12 -0.85 -3.51 13.52
N GLU A 13 -0.10 -3.87 12.48
CA GLU A 13 0.66 -2.95 11.62
C GLU A 13 -0.25 -2.22 10.61
N LEU A 14 -1.40 -2.82 10.26
CA LEU A 14 -2.42 -2.25 9.39
C LEU A 14 -3.71 -2.01 10.16
N ARG A 15 -4.51 -1.03 9.74
CA ARG A 15 -5.85 -0.79 10.31
C ARG A 15 -6.73 -2.06 10.23
N PRO A 16 -7.54 -2.37 11.26
CA PRO A 16 -8.27 -3.64 11.32
C PRO A 16 -9.45 -3.71 10.34
N ASP A 17 -9.88 -2.58 9.79
CA ASP A 17 -11.03 -2.45 8.90
C ASP A 17 -10.66 -2.34 7.41
N ILE A 18 -9.38 -2.46 7.05
CA ILE A 18 -8.96 -2.47 5.65
C ILE A 18 -9.35 -3.78 4.97
N ASP A 19 -9.99 -3.64 3.81
CA ASP A 19 -10.13 -4.70 2.83
C ASP A 19 -8.75 -5.01 2.21
N LEU A 20 -8.25 -6.23 2.44
CA LEU A 20 -6.91 -6.63 2.02
C LEU A 20 -6.78 -6.82 0.51
N ASP A 21 -7.86 -7.14 -0.19
CA ASP A 21 -7.85 -7.23 -1.65
C ASP A 21 -7.75 -5.81 -2.24
N LEU A 22 -8.50 -4.85 -1.67
CA LEU A 22 -8.34 -3.44 -2.03
C LEU A 22 -6.93 -2.92 -1.73
N ALA A 23 -6.37 -3.25 -0.57
CA ALA A 23 -4.99 -2.87 -0.24
C ALA A 23 -3.98 -3.46 -1.24
N ASN A 24 -4.17 -4.72 -1.64
CA ASN A 24 -3.36 -5.36 -2.68
C ASN A 24 -3.45 -4.59 -4.02
N ASP A 25 -4.68 -4.21 -4.41
CA ASP A 25 -4.93 -3.48 -5.64
C ASP A 25 -4.31 -2.08 -5.66
N MET A 26 -4.15 -1.42 -4.50
CA MET A 26 -3.46 -0.14 -4.42
C MET A 26 -1.99 -0.24 -4.85
N PHE A 27 -1.27 -1.27 -4.42
CA PHE A 27 0.11 -1.50 -4.85
C PHE A 27 0.18 -1.90 -6.32
N VAL A 28 -0.62 -2.89 -6.73
CA VAL A 28 -0.60 -3.42 -8.11
C VAL A 28 -1.06 -2.37 -9.11
N GLY A 29 -2.15 -1.67 -8.82
CA GLY A 29 -2.71 -0.62 -9.65
C GLY A 29 -1.74 0.55 -9.85
N ALA A 30 -1.07 1.00 -8.79
CA ALA A 30 -0.05 2.05 -8.89
C ALA A 30 1.12 1.61 -9.80
N MET A 31 1.59 0.37 -9.64
CA MET A 31 2.64 -0.20 -10.50
C MET A 31 2.19 -0.32 -11.96
N LEU A 32 0.98 -0.80 -12.23
CA LEU A 32 0.43 -0.91 -13.59
C LEU A 32 0.33 0.45 -14.28
N VAL A 33 -0.17 1.47 -13.58
CA VAL A 33 -0.27 2.82 -14.14
C VAL A 33 1.10 3.37 -14.51
N ARG A 34 2.10 3.18 -13.64
CA ARG A 34 3.44 3.74 -13.83
C ARG A 34 4.25 2.99 -14.88
N THR A 35 4.19 1.67 -14.89
CA THR A 35 5.08 0.82 -15.70
C THR A 35 4.49 0.41 -17.05
N VAL A 36 3.16 0.38 -17.17
CA VAL A 36 2.48 -0.11 -18.37
C VAL A 36 1.65 0.97 -19.05
N MET A 37 0.85 1.72 -18.29
CA MET A 37 -0.09 2.70 -18.87
C MET A 37 0.56 4.06 -19.19
N ARG A 38 1.82 4.27 -18.76
CA ARG A 38 2.60 5.49 -19.01
C ARG A 38 3.99 5.12 -19.56
N PRO A 39 4.08 4.60 -20.79
CA PRO A 39 5.32 4.06 -21.34
C PRO A 39 6.45 5.10 -21.47
N ASP A 40 6.11 6.38 -21.59
CA ASP A 40 7.07 7.49 -21.68
C ASP A 40 7.34 8.19 -20.34
N GLY A 41 6.80 7.66 -19.24
CA GLY A 41 6.98 8.23 -17.90
C GLY A 41 8.30 7.81 -17.26
N ASP A 42 8.86 8.69 -16.42
CA ASP A 42 10.02 8.34 -15.61
C ASP A 42 9.72 7.14 -14.70
N LEU A 43 10.67 6.19 -14.66
CA LEU A 43 10.67 5.03 -13.79
C LEU A 43 11.88 5.08 -12.86
N PRO A 44 11.80 5.85 -11.76
CA PRO A 44 12.85 5.87 -10.74
C PRO A 44 13.13 4.46 -10.18
N GLU A 45 14.39 4.20 -9.83
CA GLU A 45 14.80 2.91 -9.26
C GLU A 45 14.08 2.58 -7.94
N ASP A 46 13.72 3.61 -7.17
CA ASP A 46 13.05 3.54 -5.87
C ASP A 46 11.51 3.61 -5.95
N LEU A 47 10.93 3.61 -7.16
CA LEU A 47 9.49 3.80 -7.35
C LEU A 47 8.64 2.80 -6.54
N ALA A 48 9.06 1.54 -6.50
CA ALA A 48 8.33 0.50 -5.77
C ALA A 48 8.37 0.74 -4.25
N GLU A 49 9.53 1.11 -3.70
CA GLU A 49 9.70 1.46 -2.29
C GLU A 49 8.83 2.67 -1.94
N HIS A 50 8.87 3.71 -2.77
CA HIS A 50 8.08 4.91 -2.56
C HIS A 50 6.56 4.62 -2.58
N ILE A 51 6.08 3.79 -3.51
CA ILE A 51 4.67 3.37 -3.56
C ILE A 51 4.28 2.60 -2.29
N VAL A 52 5.16 1.72 -1.81
CA VAL A 52 4.92 0.95 -0.60
C VAL A 52 4.82 1.89 0.60
N ASP A 53 5.77 2.80 0.77
CA ASP A 53 5.83 3.72 1.90
C ASP A 53 4.59 4.62 1.98
N ILE A 54 4.23 5.30 0.90
CA ILE A 54 3.06 6.20 0.90
C ILE A 54 1.75 5.44 1.14
N THR A 55 1.65 4.21 0.60
CA THR A 55 0.45 3.39 0.77
C THR A 55 0.36 2.90 2.20
N LEU A 56 1.44 2.35 2.75
CA LEU A 56 1.47 1.86 4.13
C LEU A 56 1.26 2.99 5.13
N GLU A 57 1.82 4.18 4.89
CA GLU A 57 1.57 5.36 5.72
C GLU A 57 0.07 5.67 5.83
N GLY A 58 -0.67 5.63 4.73
CA GLY A 58 -2.13 5.82 4.73
C GLY A 58 -2.95 4.65 5.30
N LEU A 59 -2.36 3.44 5.39
CA LEU A 59 -3.00 2.25 5.94
C LEU A 59 -2.68 1.99 7.42
N ARG A 60 -1.79 2.80 8.02
CA ARG A 60 -1.46 2.71 9.45
C ARG A 60 -2.71 2.86 10.33
N PRO A 61 -2.75 2.21 11.51
CA PRO A 61 -3.83 2.41 12.46
C PRO A 61 -3.96 3.89 12.84
N VAL A 62 -5.20 4.40 12.83
CA VAL A 62 -5.47 5.72 13.39
C VAL A 62 -5.39 5.63 14.91
N SER A 63 -4.52 6.43 15.53
CA SER A 63 -4.55 6.59 16.98
C SER A 63 -5.86 7.29 17.34
N SER A 64 -6.69 6.69 18.19
CA SER A 64 -7.87 7.35 18.72
C SER A 64 -7.43 8.54 19.59
N THR A 65 -7.48 9.75 19.05
CA THR A 65 -7.46 10.96 19.88
C THR A 65 -8.84 11.08 20.54
N VAL A 66 -9.09 10.25 21.56
CA VAL A 66 -10.20 10.47 22.49
C VAL A 66 -9.56 10.93 23.79
N SER A 67 -9.63 12.25 24.02
CA SER A 67 -9.49 12.86 25.35
C SER A 67 -10.83 12.85 26.07
#